data_AF-A0A8H6JCC8-F1
#
_entry.id   AF-A0A8H6JCC8-F1
#
_cell.length_a   1.000
_cell.length_b   1.000
_cell.length_c   1.000
_cell.angle_alpha   90.00
_cell.angle_beta   90.00
_cell.angle_gamma   90.00
#
_symmetry.space_group_name_H-M   'P 1'
#
loop_
_entity.id
_entity.type
_entity.pdbx_description
1 polymer ?
#
loop_
_entity_poly.entity_id
_entity_poly.type
_entity_poly.pdbx_seq_one_letter_code
_entity_poly.pdbx_strand_id
1 'polypeptide(L)'
;MSLQTIAVIGGLDADLIMIVPRIPGRGESVLANGYLEALGGKGANAAISTHRSCHSKPPQSSTSETTDGKPDDGVAAAATNAGGEGNIQVKMIGAVGDDRYGQKFIVELNRNGVDASGVVTMPNIRSSVCFVMVEETTRENRCLFTWGATGTWRREHFESAEQLGGGVKPDLVVAQM
;
A
#
# COMPACT_ATOMS: atom_id res chain seq x y z
N MET A 1 5.48 28.86 6.04
CA MET A 1 6.32 28.11 5.07
C MET A 1 5.41 27.58 3.97
N SER A 2 5.90 27.40 2.74
CA SER A 2 5.14 26.77 1.64
C SER A 2 5.07 25.26 1.82
N LEU A 3 3.95 24.63 1.48
CA LEU A 3 3.77 23.18 1.58
C LEU A 3 4.80 22.49 0.69
N GLN A 4 5.65 21.66 1.28
CA GLN A 4 6.59 20.80 0.57
C GLN A 4 5.92 19.48 0.24
N THR A 5 6.13 18.97 -0.97
CA THR A 5 5.51 17.74 -1.45
C THR A 5 6.57 16.69 -1.75
N ILE A 6 6.45 15.53 -1.12
CA ILE A 6 7.20 14.32 -1.50
C ILE A 6 6.24 13.40 -2.24
N ALA A 7 6.50 13.18 -3.52
CA ALA A 7 5.76 12.21 -4.33
C ALA A 7 6.46 10.85 -4.25
N VAL A 8 5.74 9.81 -3.85
CA VAL A 8 6.20 8.44 -3.90
C VAL A 8 5.49 7.73 -5.04
N ILE A 9 6.23 7.33 -6.06
CA ILE A 9 5.72 6.58 -7.20
C ILE A 9 6.16 5.12 -7.08
N GLY A 10 5.21 4.20 -7.10
CA GLY A 10 5.53 2.78 -6.99
C GLY A 10 4.36 1.82 -6.94
N GLY A 11 4.69 0.53 -6.80
CA GLY A 11 3.71 -0.55 -6.73
C GLY A 11 2.92 -0.59 -5.42
N LEU A 12 1.67 -1.02 -5.54
CA LEU A 12 0.77 -1.37 -4.43
C LEU A 12 0.35 -2.83 -4.64
N ASP A 13 0.77 -3.71 -3.75
CA ASP A 13 0.54 -5.15 -3.88
C ASP A 13 -0.22 -5.69 -2.68
N ALA A 14 -1.36 -6.35 -2.90
CA ALA A 14 -2.02 -7.09 -1.83
C ALA A 14 -1.25 -8.39 -1.59
N ASP A 15 -0.69 -8.57 -0.40
CA ASP A 15 0.06 -9.76 -0.01
C ASP A 15 -0.92 -10.82 0.52
N LEU A 16 -1.00 -11.96 -0.18
CA LEU A 16 -1.75 -13.14 0.25
C LEU A 16 -0.77 -14.17 0.79
N ILE A 17 -0.66 -14.20 2.11
CA ILE A 17 0.38 -14.91 2.83
C ILE A 17 -0.16 -16.26 3.31
N MET A 18 0.42 -17.33 2.80
CA MET A 18 0.14 -18.72 3.19
C MET A 18 1.30 -19.25 4.02
N ILE A 19 1.02 -19.63 5.27
CA ILE A 19 2.01 -20.28 6.14
C ILE A 19 1.90 -21.78 5.88
N VAL A 20 2.97 -22.40 5.38
CA VAL A 20 2.97 -23.81 4.99
C VAL A 20 4.01 -24.59 5.78
N PRO A 21 3.76 -25.88 6.10
CA PRO A 21 4.76 -26.70 6.80
C PRO A 21 6.03 -26.88 5.96
N ARG A 22 5.88 -26.93 4.63
CA ARG A 22 6.95 -26.91 3.63
C ARG A 22 6.42 -26.36 2.30
N ILE A 23 7.31 -25.95 1.42
CA ILE A 23 6.90 -25.57 0.06
C ILE A 23 6.40 -26.80 -0.72
N PRO A 24 5.23 -26.73 -1.39
CA PRO A 24 4.74 -27.82 -2.21
C PRO A 24 5.68 -28.15 -3.38
N GLY A 25 5.82 -29.44 -3.65
CA GLY A 25 6.47 -29.95 -4.86
C GLY A 25 5.56 -29.85 -6.09
N ARG A 26 6.05 -30.32 -7.23
CA ARG A 26 5.29 -30.31 -8.49
C ARG A 26 4.04 -31.19 -8.37
N GLY A 27 2.87 -30.62 -8.64
CA GLY A 27 1.58 -31.33 -8.63
C GLY A 27 1.04 -31.68 -7.24
N GLU A 28 1.72 -31.29 -6.16
CA GLU A 28 1.25 -31.54 -4.82
C GLU A 28 0.19 -30.51 -4.39
N SER A 29 -0.73 -30.95 -3.54
CA SER A 29 -1.59 -30.07 -2.74
C SER A 29 -1.22 -30.25 -1.27
N VAL A 30 -0.94 -29.15 -0.58
CA VAL A 30 -0.53 -29.13 0.82
C VAL A 30 -1.50 -28.25 1.60
N LEU A 31 -1.92 -28.71 2.77
CA LEU A 31 -2.72 -27.90 3.69
C LEU A 31 -1.84 -26.82 4.33
N ALA A 32 -2.24 -25.56 4.22
CA ALA A 32 -1.58 -24.46 4.90
C ALA A 32 -1.92 -24.47 6.41
N ASN A 33 -0.95 -24.10 7.24
CA ASN A 33 -1.11 -23.93 8.68
C ASN A 33 -1.74 -22.57 9.03
N GLY A 34 -1.71 -21.61 8.11
CA GLY A 34 -2.32 -20.30 8.31
C GLY A 34 -2.44 -19.49 7.03
N TYR A 35 -3.31 -18.48 7.07
CA TYR A 35 -3.56 -17.54 5.99
C TYR A 35 -3.70 -16.12 6.55
N LEU A 36 -3.01 -15.16 5.92
CA LEU A 36 -3.08 -13.75 6.26
C LEU A 36 -3.17 -12.92 4.98
N GLU A 37 -3.95 -11.85 5.03
CA GLU A 37 -3.95 -10.81 4.00
C GLU A 37 -3.30 -9.55 4.57
N ALA A 38 -2.36 -8.97 3.83
CA ALA A 38 -1.76 -7.69 4.16
C ALA A 38 -1.73 -6.77 2.94
N LEU A 39 -1.62 -5.47 3.18
CA LEU A 39 -1.37 -4.49 2.14
C LEU A 39 0.12 -4.21 2.12
N GLY A 40 0.76 -4.51 0.99
CA GLY A 40 2.18 -4.35 0.76
C GLY A 40 2.45 -3.54 -0.50
N GLY A 41 3.49 -3.92 -1.23
CA GLY A 41 4.04 -3.15 -2.32
C GLY A 41 5.09 -2.15 -1.85
N LYS A 42 6.23 -2.12 -2.53
CA LYS A 42 7.37 -1.29 -2.11
C LYS A 42 7.02 0.20 -2.12
N GLY A 43 6.18 0.63 -3.06
CA GLY A 43 5.72 2.01 -3.16
C GLY A 43 4.88 2.42 -1.96
N ALA A 44 3.84 1.65 -1.63
CA ALA A 44 2.99 1.91 -0.48
C ALA A 44 3.79 1.91 0.84
N ASN A 45 4.66 0.92 1.03
CA ASN A 45 5.52 0.83 2.21
C ASN A 45 6.48 2.02 2.33
N ALA A 46 7.07 2.44 1.21
CA ALA A 46 7.93 3.63 1.17
C ALA A 46 7.14 4.89 1.52
N ALA A 47 5.94 5.09 0.96
CA ALA A 47 5.12 6.26 1.25
C ALA A 47 4.74 6.36 2.73
N ILE A 48 4.28 5.26 3.33
CA ILE A 48 3.95 5.20 4.77
C ILE A 48 5.19 5.44 5.62
N SER A 49 6.32 4.83 5.27
CA SER A 49 7.58 5.03 5.99
C SER A 49 8.05 6.49 5.91
N THR A 50 8.01 7.09 4.72
CA THR A 50 8.35 8.51 4.50
C THR A 50 7.47 9.40 5.36
N HIS A 51 6.15 9.19 5.37
CA HIS A 51 5.25 9.97 6.21
C HIS A 51 5.62 9.84 7.69
N ARG A 52 5.83 8.61 8.19
CA ARG A 52 6.22 8.35 9.58
C ARG A 52 7.59 8.91 9.97
N SER A 53 8.51 9.06 9.02
CA SER A 53 9.82 9.68 9.24
C SER A 53 9.76 11.21 9.26
N CYS A 54 8.80 11.80 8.56
CA CYS A 54 8.62 13.26 8.50
C CYS A 54 7.72 13.82 9.61
N HIS A 55 6.95 12.97 10.31
CA HIS A 55 5.95 13.40 11.29
C HIS A 55 6.11 12.70 12.64
N SER A 56 5.79 13.40 13.71
CA SER A 56 5.63 12.80 15.03
C SER A 56 4.55 11.72 15.00
N LYS A 57 4.76 10.63 15.75
CA LYS A 57 3.82 9.50 15.80
C LYS A 57 2.42 10.01 16.21
N PRO A 58 1.36 9.73 15.44
CA PRO A 58 0.02 10.14 15.84
C PRO A 58 -0.36 9.48 17.17
N PRO A 59 -1.11 10.16 18.05
CA PRO A 59 -1.59 9.56 19.28
C PRO A 59 -2.43 8.33 18.93
N GLN A 60 -2.05 7.17 19.48
CA GLN A 60 -2.79 5.93 19.25
C GLN A 60 -4.17 6.08 19.88
N SER A 61 -5.22 6.09 19.06
CA SER A 61 -6.56 5.77 19.55
C SER A 61 -6.53 4.32 20.02
N SER A 62 -6.78 4.08 21.29
CA SER A 62 -6.96 2.76 21.87
C SER A 62 -8.12 2.03 21.18
N THR A 63 -7.84 1.27 20.13
CA THR A 63 -8.76 0.24 19.62
C THR A 63 -8.32 -1.07 20.24
N SER A 64 -9.12 -1.55 21.19
CA SER A 64 -9.05 -2.91 21.71
C SER A 64 -9.04 -3.91 20.56
N GLU A 65 -8.04 -4.77 20.50
CA GLU A 65 -8.07 -5.99 19.69
C GLU A 65 -9.30 -6.78 20.09
N THR A 66 -10.29 -6.86 19.21
CA THR A 66 -11.33 -7.88 19.30
C THR A 66 -10.84 -9.08 18.51
N THR A 67 -10.47 -10.12 19.24
CA THR A 67 -10.43 -11.48 18.72
C THR A 67 -11.83 -11.83 18.25
N ASP A 68 -12.11 -11.67 16.96
CA ASP A 68 -13.09 -12.46 16.19
C ASP A 68 -13.18 -11.88 14.77
N GLY A 69 -12.83 -12.69 13.77
CA GLY A 69 -12.70 -12.31 12.36
C GLY A 69 -13.99 -11.87 11.68
N LYS A 70 -14.49 -10.68 12.02
CA LYS A 70 -15.54 -9.98 11.30
C LYS A 70 -14.95 -8.75 10.58
N PRO A 71 -15.37 -8.43 9.34
CA PRO A 71 -14.91 -7.21 8.68
C PRO A 71 -15.42 -6.00 9.46
N ASP A 72 -14.50 -5.10 9.79
CA ASP A 72 -14.84 -3.80 10.37
C ASP A 72 -15.36 -2.91 9.23
N ASP A 73 -16.69 -2.75 9.13
CA ASP A 73 -17.37 -1.83 8.20
C ASP A 73 -17.28 -0.36 8.68
N GLY A 74 -16.33 -0.05 9.55
CA GLY A 74 -16.07 1.29 10.06
C GLY A 74 -15.46 2.17 8.98
N VAL A 75 -16.27 3.08 8.42
CA VAL A 75 -15.78 4.27 7.72
C VAL A 75 -14.98 5.08 8.75
N ALA A 76 -13.66 4.89 8.74
CA ALA A 76 -12.75 5.68 9.56
C ALA A 76 -12.85 7.14 9.11
N ALA A 77 -13.43 7.97 9.97
CA ALA A 77 -13.49 9.41 9.79
C ALA A 77 -12.09 9.94 9.48
N ALA A 78 -11.98 10.76 8.44
CA ALA A 78 -10.73 11.41 8.05
C ALA A 78 -10.14 12.14 9.27
N ALA A 79 -9.09 11.57 9.85
CA ALA A 79 -8.29 12.24 10.85
C ALA A 79 -7.51 13.34 10.15
N THR A 80 -8.12 14.53 10.04
CA THR A 80 -7.38 15.76 9.78
C THR A 80 -6.49 16.02 10.99
N ASN A 81 -5.27 15.49 10.95
CA ASN A 81 -4.23 15.87 11.90
C ASN A 81 -3.74 17.28 11.53
N ALA A 82 -4.45 18.27 12.06
CA ALA A 82 -3.92 19.59 12.27
C ALA A 82 -2.96 19.54 13.47
N GLY A 83 -1.69 19.89 13.25
CA GLY A 83 -0.76 20.26 14.33
C GLY A 83 0.34 19.26 14.66
N GLY A 84 1.39 19.23 13.84
CA GLY A 84 2.68 18.63 14.14
C GLY A 84 3.73 19.15 13.16
N GLU A 85 4.81 19.72 13.68
CA GLU A 85 5.84 20.51 12.98
C GLU A 85 6.49 19.80 11.78
N GLY A 86 5.95 20.05 10.60
CA GLY A 86 6.52 19.63 9.32
C GLY A 86 5.53 19.96 8.21
N ASN A 87 5.84 20.94 7.37
CA ASN A 87 4.97 21.32 6.26
C ASN A 87 5.17 20.40 5.05
N ILE A 88 5.23 19.08 5.28
CA ILE A 88 5.59 18.07 4.28
C ILE A 88 4.37 17.19 4.03
N GLN A 89 3.81 17.26 2.83
CA GLN A 89 2.82 16.32 2.36
C GLN A 89 3.49 15.16 1.63
N VAL A 90 3.17 13.93 2.02
CA VAL A 90 3.58 12.74 1.28
C VAL A 90 2.41 12.28 0.44
N LYS A 91 2.60 12.20 -0.88
CA LYS A 91 1.59 11.77 -1.84
C LYS A 91 1.99 10.44 -2.48
N MET A 92 1.07 9.48 -2.47
CA MET A 92 1.24 8.22 -3.19
C MET A 92 0.74 8.39 -4.63
N ILE A 93 1.62 8.11 -5.58
CA ILE A 93 1.30 7.93 -6.98
C ILE A 93 1.29 6.43 -7.23
N GLY A 94 0.14 5.91 -7.69
CA GLY A 94 -0.15 4.49 -7.75
C GLY A 94 -1.24 4.11 -8.75
N ALA A 95 -1.32 2.84 -9.11
CA ALA A 95 -2.51 2.29 -9.77
C ALA A 95 -2.99 1.04 -9.03
N VAL A 96 -4.29 1.01 -8.77
CA VAL A 96 -5.01 -0.12 -8.16
C VAL A 96 -6.16 -0.54 -9.06
N GLY A 97 -6.67 -1.76 -8.87
CA GLY A 97 -7.82 -2.25 -9.62
C GLY A 97 -9.14 -1.77 -9.03
N ASP A 98 -10.22 -1.92 -9.80
CA ASP A 98 -11.60 -1.69 -9.37
C ASP A 98 -12.15 -2.85 -8.51
N ASP A 99 -11.35 -3.27 -7.52
CA ASP A 99 -11.64 -4.38 -6.63
C ASP A 99 -11.50 -4.01 -5.15
N ARG A 100 -11.75 -5.00 -4.27
CA ARG A 100 -11.70 -4.80 -2.82
C ARG A 100 -10.33 -4.32 -2.32
N TYR A 101 -9.24 -4.65 -3.02
CA TYR A 101 -7.90 -4.23 -2.61
C TYR A 101 -7.65 -2.77 -2.96
N GLY A 102 -8.13 -2.31 -4.12
CA GLY A 102 -8.00 -0.91 -4.49
C GLY A 102 -8.64 0.03 -3.46
N GLN A 103 -9.85 -0.30 -3.01
CA GLN A 103 -10.53 0.46 -1.95
C GLN A 103 -9.76 0.41 -0.62
N LYS A 104 -9.26 -0.77 -0.24
CA LYS A 104 -8.47 -0.93 1.00
C LYS A 104 -7.18 -0.11 0.97
N PHE A 105 -6.48 -0.02 -0.16
CA PHE A 105 -5.27 0.78 -0.28
C PHE A 105 -5.53 2.28 -0.07
N ILE A 106 -6.59 2.82 -0.66
CA ILE A 106 -6.95 4.24 -0.50
C ILE A 106 -7.24 4.55 0.97
N VAL A 107 -7.98 3.68 1.66
CA VAL A 107 -8.27 3.83 3.10
C VAL A 107 -6.99 3.73 3.93
N GLU A 108 -6.15 2.72 3.70
CA GLU A 108 -4.95 2.49 4.51
C GLU A 108 -3.92 3.59 4.36
N LEU A 109 -3.69 4.10 3.14
CA LEU A 109 -2.78 5.21 2.89
C LEU A 109 -3.22 6.46 3.63
N ASN A 110 -4.48 6.85 3.48
CA ASN A 110 -5.05 8.03 4.15
C ASN A 110 -5.03 7.86 5.68
N ARG A 111 -5.32 6.66 6.20
CA ARG A 111 -5.23 6.36 7.64
C ARG A 111 -3.80 6.55 8.19
N ASN A 112 -2.79 6.33 7.36
CA ASN A 112 -1.38 6.54 7.70
C ASN A 112 -0.87 7.95 7.33
N GLY A 113 -1.76 8.88 6.97
CA GLY A 113 -1.41 10.27 6.67
C GLY A 113 -0.79 10.51 5.28
N VAL A 114 -0.80 9.51 4.41
CA VAL A 114 -0.35 9.62 3.03
C VAL A 114 -1.52 10.07 2.15
N ASP A 115 -1.33 11.12 1.36
CA ASP A 115 -2.30 11.58 0.38
C ASP A 115 -2.42 10.55 -0.76
N ALA A 116 -3.56 9.86 -0.82
CA ALA A 116 -3.86 8.84 -1.83
C ALA A 116 -4.52 9.40 -3.11
N SER A 117 -4.68 10.71 -3.26
CA SER A 117 -5.33 11.31 -4.45
C SER A 117 -4.61 11.04 -5.77
N GLY A 118 -3.34 10.66 -5.72
CA GLY A 118 -2.55 10.23 -6.88
C GLY A 118 -2.66 8.73 -7.20
N VAL A 119 -3.46 7.97 -6.46
CA VAL A 119 -3.73 6.56 -6.74
C VAL A 119 -4.92 6.45 -7.69
N VAL A 120 -4.67 5.97 -8.90
CA VAL A 120 -5.70 5.80 -9.93
C VAL A 120 -6.33 4.42 -9.81
N THR A 121 -7.66 4.36 -9.86
CA THR A 121 -8.40 3.10 -9.94
C THR A 121 -8.65 2.74 -11.40
N MET A 122 -8.14 1.59 -11.83
CA MET A 122 -8.24 1.12 -13.21
C MET A 122 -9.50 0.26 -13.39
N PRO A 123 -10.40 0.60 -14.33
CA PRO A 123 -11.62 -0.17 -14.56
C PRO A 123 -11.32 -1.52 -15.23
N ASN A 124 -12.06 -2.56 -14.83
CA ASN A 124 -11.98 -3.93 -15.34
C ASN A 124 -10.61 -4.61 -15.18
N ILE A 125 -9.77 -4.15 -14.26
CA ILE A 125 -8.45 -4.71 -13.97
C ILE A 125 -8.33 -4.93 -12.48
N ARG A 126 -7.74 -6.05 -12.07
CA ARG A 126 -7.49 -6.36 -10.66
C ARG A 126 -6.28 -5.60 -10.13
N SER A 127 -6.30 -5.30 -8.83
CA SER A 127 -5.11 -4.82 -8.11
C SER A 127 -3.99 -5.85 -8.20
N SER A 128 -2.75 -5.39 -8.10
CA SER A 128 -1.59 -6.27 -8.01
C SER A 128 -1.66 -7.11 -6.74
N VAL A 129 -1.27 -8.36 -6.84
CA VAL A 129 -1.30 -9.34 -5.75
C VAL A 129 0.04 -10.03 -5.71
N CYS A 130 0.56 -10.24 -4.50
CA CYS A 130 1.72 -11.08 -4.24
C CYS A 130 1.28 -12.29 -3.41
N PHE A 131 1.32 -13.47 -4.01
CA PHE A 131 1.19 -14.73 -3.29
C PHE A 131 2.51 -15.02 -2.58
N VAL A 132 2.48 -15.02 -1.25
CA VAL A 132 3.64 -15.26 -0.42
C VAL A 132 3.44 -16.59 0.29
N MET A 133 4.25 -17.59 -0.06
CA MET A 133 4.37 -18.79 0.77
C MET A 133 5.48 -18.57 1.77
N VAL A 134 5.21 -18.81 3.04
CA VAL A 134 6.22 -18.78 4.09
C VAL A 134 6.33 -20.17 4.71
N GLU A 135 7.49 -20.77 4.61
CA GLU A 135 7.77 -22.07 5.21
C GLU A 135 7.95 -21.90 6.73
N GLU A 136 7.24 -22.70 7.51
CA GLU A 136 7.21 -22.56 8.97
C GLU A 136 8.56 -22.91 9.62
N THR A 137 9.20 -23.99 9.17
CA THR A 137 10.45 -24.46 9.78
C THR A 137 11.65 -23.60 9.39
N THR A 138 11.81 -23.29 8.10
CA THR A 138 12.97 -22.52 7.60
C THR A 138 12.78 -21.01 7.74
N ARG A 139 11.53 -20.55 7.85
CA ARG A 139 11.13 -19.13 7.79
C ARG A 139 11.43 -18.45 6.45
N GLU A 140 11.81 -19.21 5.43
CA GLU A 140 12.01 -18.70 4.07
C GLU A 140 10.67 -18.38 3.40
N ASN A 141 10.70 -17.43 2.48
CA ASN A 141 9.54 -17.06 1.68
C ASN A 141 9.74 -17.34 0.19
N ARG A 142 8.63 -17.58 -0.52
CA ARG A 142 8.56 -17.60 -1.97
C ARG A 142 7.41 -16.73 -2.41
N CYS A 143 7.71 -15.74 -3.24
CA CYS A 143 6.75 -14.75 -3.71
C CYS A 143 6.44 -14.97 -5.19
N LEU A 144 5.17 -14.97 -5.55
CA LEU A 144 4.69 -14.93 -6.92
C LEU A 144 3.74 -13.76 -7.04
N PHE A 145 4.06 -12.79 -7.89
CA PHE A 145 3.27 -11.58 -8.02
C PHE A 145 2.66 -11.45 -9.41
N THR A 146 1.53 -10.76 -9.47
CA THR A 146 0.89 -10.33 -10.72
C THR A 146 0.98 -8.82 -10.81
N TRP A 147 1.31 -8.30 -11.99
CA TRP A 147 1.42 -6.86 -12.22
C TRP A 147 0.12 -6.07 -12.05
N GLY A 148 -1.04 -6.72 -12.14
CA GLY A 148 -2.35 -6.10 -11.95
C GLY A 148 -2.51 -4.73 -12.61
N ALA A 149 -3.17 -3.81 -11.91
CA ALA A 149 -3.35 -2.42 -12.30
C ALA A 149 -2.02 -1.66 -12.38
N THR A 150 -1.01 -1.99 -11.57
CA THR A 150 0.31 -1.34 -11.64
C THR A 150 0.96 -1.51 -13.02
N GLY A 151 0.77 -2.66 -13.66
CA GLY A 151 1.28 -2.95 -15.00
C GLY A 151 0.62 -2.15 -16.13
N THR A 152 -0.43 -1.38 -15.86
CA THR A 152 -1.09 -0.50 -16.85
C THR A 152 -0.32 0.79 -17.08
N TRP A 153 0.58 1.16 -16.17
CA TRP A 153 1.34 2.37 -16.32
C TRP A 153 2.30 2.34 -17.50
N ARG A 154 2.39 3.49 -18.15
CA ARG A 154 3.19 3.75 -19.34
C ARG A 154 3.88 5.10 -19.19
N ARG A 155 4.94 5.31 -19.97
CA ARG A 155 5.68 6.58 -19.99
C ARG A 155 4.77 7.79 -20.24
N GLU A 156 3.79 7.63 -21.12
CA GLU A 156 2.81 8.67 -21.49
C GLU A 156 1.89 9.12 -20.33
N HIS A 157 1.83 8.37 -19.22
CA HIS A 157 1.09 8.81 -18.04
C HIS A 157 1.89 9.78 -17.15
N PHE A 158 3.17 9.98 -17.43
CA PHE A 158 4.10 10.77 -16.60
C PHE A 158 4.97 11.68 -17.48
N GLU A 159 4.32 12.57 -18.23
CA GLU A 159 4.98 13.51 -19.13
C GLU A 159 5.59 14.72 -18.40
N SER A 160 5.07 15.05 -17.21
CA SER A 160 5.56 16.18 -16.41
C SER A 160 5.66 15.83 -14.92
N ALA A 161 6.55 16.52 -14.21
CA ALA A 161 6.74 16.30 -12.78
C ALA A 161 5.52 16.77 -11.96
N GLU A 162 4.79 17.77 -12.44
CA GLU A 162 3.59 18.32 -11.81
C GLU A 162 2.46 17.28 -11.70
N GLN A 163 2.39 16.33 -12.63
CA GLN A 163 1.45 15.22 -12.57
C GLN A 163 1.67 14.34 -11.33
N LEU A 164 2.90 14.28 -10.80
CA LEU A 164 3.25 13.54 -9.58
C LEU A 164 2.94 14.31 -8.29
N GLY A 165 2.69 15.62 -8.36
CA GLY A 165 2.31 16.43 -7.20
C GLY A 165 0.83 16.86 -7.18
N GLY A 166 0.04 16.49 -8.19
CA GLY A 166 -1.35 16.95 -8.32
C GLY A 166 -1.47 18.37 -8.88
N GLY A 167 -0.66 18.70 -9.88
CA GLY A 167 -0.65 20.00 -10.56
C GLY A 167 0.45 20.95 -10.09
N VAL A 168 1.21 20.56 -9.06
CA VAL A 168 2.39 21.30 -8.58
C VAL A 168 3.59 20.37 -8.67
N LYS A 169 4.75 20.91 -9.04
CA LYS A 169 5.99 20.13 -9.09
C LYS A 169 6.40 19.71 -7.66
N PRO A 170 6.57 18.41 -7.38
CA PRO A 170 7.02 17.95 -6.07
C PRO A 170 8.47 18.37 -5.80
N ASP A 171 8.79 18.59 -4.52
CA ASP A 171 10.14 18.94 -4.04
C ASP A 171 11.07 17.71 -4.07
N LEU A 172 10.52 16.52 -3.88
CA LEU A 172 11.22 15.24 -3.96
C LEU A 172 10.33 14.17 -4.59
N VAL A 173 10.93 13.35 -5.47
CA VAL A 173 10.29 12.14 -6.00
C VAL A 173 11.07 10.92 -5.51
N VAL A 174 10.36 9.98 -4.90
CA VAL A 174 10.89 8.66 -4.52
C VAL A 174 10.26 7.63 -5.45
N ALA A 175 11.10 6.91 -6.21
CA ALA A 175 10.65 5.89 -7.13
C ALA A 175 11.01 4.49 -6.61
N GLN A 176 10.00 3.69 -6.28
CA GLN A 176 10.16 2.35 -5.73
C GLN A 176 9.37 1.35 -6.58
N MET A 177 10.05 0.40 -7.24
CA MET A 177 9.43 -0.72 -7.95
C MET A 177 9.50 -1.99 -7.12
#